data_AF-A0A7J3RAZ8-F1
#
_entry.id   AF-A0A7J3RAZ8-F1
#
_cell.length_a   1.000
_cell.length_b   1.000
_cell.length_c   1.000
_cell.angle_alpha   90.00
_cell.angle_beta   90.00
_cell.angle_gamma   90.00
#
_symmetry.space_group_name_H-M   'P 1'
#
loop_
_entity.id
_entity.type
_entity.pdbx_description
1 polymer ?
#
loop_
_entity_poly.entity_id
_entity_poly.type
_entity_poly.pdbx_seq_one_letter_code
_entity_poly.pdbx_strand_id
1 'polypeptide(L)' 'MNNVTTIKIKKETKERLLKIKEHEKESFDEILNKILYVLNVCKKDSEKAKKILIGIDKRIKRREILKKKILFNKNNNF' A
#
# COMPACT_ATOMS: atom_id res chain seq x y z
N MET A 1 -15.93 -21.44 -3.77
CA MET A 1 -14.63 -21.91 -4.29
C MET A 1 -13.59 -20.85 -3.97
N ASN A 2 -12.55 -21.19 -3.19
CA ASN A 2 -11.44 -20.28 -2.93
C ASN A 2 -10.54 -20.25 -4.16
N ASN A 3 -10.77 -19.28 -5.06
CA ASN A 3 -10.03 -19.11 -6.31
C ASN A 3 -8.68 -18.42 -6.04
N VAL A 4 -7.89 -19.00 -5.14
CA VAL A 4 -6.61 -18.44 -4.66
C VAL A 4 -5.45 -19.19 -5.30
N THR A 5 -4.47 -18.45 -5.79
CA THR A 5 -3.21 -19.00 -6.30
C THR A 5 -2.05 -18.44 -5.49
N THR A 6 -0.91 -19.15 -5.49
CA THR A 6 0.29 -18.72 -4.75
C THR A 6 1.33 -18.14 -5.71
N ILE A 7 1.83 -16.95 -5.42
CA ILE A 7 2.92 -16.32 -6.17
C ILE A 7 4.15 -16.28 -5.28
N LYS A 8 5.24 -16.93 -5.71
CA LYS A 8 6.54 -16.80 -5.06
C LYS A 8 7.23 -15.53 -5.56
N ILE A 9 7.64 -14.67 -4.64
CA ILE A 9 8.37 -13.44 -4.92
C ILE A 9 9.60 -13.33 -4.02
N LYS A 10 10.61 -12.56 -4.46
CA LYS A 10 11.76 -12.25 -3.62
C LYS A 10 11.33 -11.48 -2.37
N LYS A 11 12.08 -11.65 -1.27
CA LYS A 11 11.83 -10.95 0.00
C LYS A 11 11.78 -9.43 -0.19
N GLU A 12 12.71 -8.88 -0.96
CA GLU A 12 12.77 -7.45 -1.28
C GLU A 12 11.48 -6.96 -1.99
N THR A 13 10.98 -7.73 -2.96
CA THR A 13 9.72 -7.42 -3.66
C THR A 13 8.55 -7.40 -2.68
N LYS A 14 8.48 -8.39 -1.77
CA LYS A 14 7.46 -8.44 -0.72
C LYS A 14 7.52 -7.21 0.18
N GLU A 15 8.70 -6.78 0.59
CA GLU A 15 8.89 -5.59 1.43
C GLU A 15 8.46 -4.32 0.70
N ARG A 16 8.76 -4.19 -0.59
CA ARG A 16 8.28 -3.08 -1.42
C ARG A 16 6.75 -3.05 -1.51
N LEU A 17 6.10 -4.19 -1.71
CA LEU A 17 4.63 -4.29 -1.73
C LEU A 17 4.03 -3.88 -0.38
N LEU A 18 4.62 -4.33 0.74
CA LEU A 18 4.15 -3.95 2.07
C LEU A 18 4.22 -2.44 2.33
N LYS A 19 5.20 -1.73 1.75
CA LYS A 19 5.30 -0.26 1.87
C LYS A 19 4.17 0.47 1.14
N ILE A 20 3.54 -0.16 0.15
CA ILE A 20 2.42 0.41 -0.62
C ILE A 20 1.10 0.33 0.16
N LYS A 21 1.06 -0.44 1.27
CA LYS A 21 -0.14 -0.58 2.09
C LYS A 21 -0.65 0.76 2.62
N GLU A 22 -1.93 1.02 2.38
CA GLU A 22 -2.61 2.22 2.89
C GLU A 22 -3.20 1.96 4.28
N HIS A 23 -3.48 0.70 4.61
CA HIS A 23 -3.98 0.23 5.89
C HIS A 23 -3.31 -1.10 6.27
N GLU A 24 -3.24 -1.44 7.57
CA GLU A 24 -2.49 -2.63 8.01
C GLU A 24 -3.08 -3.95 7.48
N LYS A 25 -4.42 -4.03 7.43
CA LYS A 25 -5.18 -5.24 7.04
C LYS A 25 -5.28 -5.48 5.53
N GLU A 26 -4.74 -4.59 4.72
CA GLU A 26 -4.81 -4.71 3.26
C GLU A 26 -4.12 -6.00 2.78
N SER A 27 -4.75 -6.73 1.87
CA SER A 27 -4.21 -7.98 1.31
C SER A 27 -3.22 -7.70 0.17
N PHE A 28 -2.40 -8.69 -0.18
CA PHE A 28 -1.53 -8.56 -1.37
C PHE A 28 -2.33 -8.44 -2.66
N ASP A 29 -3.50 -9.07 -2.73
CA ASP A 29 -4.37 -8.97 -3.90
C ASP A 29 -4.89 -7.55 -4.11
N GLU A 30 -5.34 -6.87 -3.04
CA GLU A 30 -5.74 -5.47 -3.08
C GLU A 30 -4.57 -4.55 -3.51
N ILE A 31 -3.36 -4.78 -3.00
CA ILE A 31 -2.17 -4.02 -3.40
C ILE A 31 -1.87 -4.22 -4.89
N LEU A 32 -1.91 -5.46 -5.37
CA LEU A 32 -1.64 -5.78 -6.78
C LEU A 32 -2.70 -5.17 -7.70
N ASN A 33 -3.98 -5.31 -7.35
CA ASN A 33 -5.09 -4.72 -8.11
C ASN A 33 -4.98 -3.20 -8.18
N LYS A 34 -4.56 -2.55 -7.10
CA LYS A 34 -4.31 -1.10 -7.07
C LYS A 34 -3.16 -0.70 -7.99
N ILE A 35 -2.05 -1.44 -7.98
CA ILE A 35 -0.92 -1.19 -8.88
C ILE A 35 -1.38 -1.33 -10.34
N LEU A 36 -2.10 -2.41 -10.67
CA LEU A 36 -2.63 -2.65 -12.01
C LEU A 36 -3.62 -1.55 -12.43
N TYR A 37 -4.50 -1.12 -11.53
CA TYR A 37 -5.43 -0.02 -11.78
C TYR A 37 -4.69 1.27 -12.12
N VAL A 38 -3.68 1.65 -11.33
CA VAL A 38 -2.88 2.86 -11.60
C VAL A 38 -2.17 2.77 -12.95
N LEU A 39 -1.58 1.61 -13.28
CA LEU A 39 -0.94 1.39 -14.58
C LEU A 39 -1.93 1.53 -15.75
N ASN A 40 -3.13 0.96 -15.61
CA ASN A 40 -4.20 1.05 -16.60
C ASN A 40 -4.69 2.49 -16.80
N VAL A 41 -4.84 3.25 -15.71
CA VAL A 41 -5.19 4.67 -15.80
C VAL A 41 -4.06 5.46 -16.45
N CYS A 42 -2.81 5.21 -16.05
CA CYS A 42 -1.64 5.91 -16.60
C CYS A 42 -1.52 5.78 -18.12
N LYS A 43 -1.84 4.60 -18.67
CA LYS A 43 -1.88 4.37 -20.11
C LYS A 43 -2.92 5.22 -20.84
N LYS A 44 -4.02 5.58 -20.18
CA LYS A 44 -5.12 6.37 -20.78
C LYS A 44 -4.98 7.86 -20.51
N ASP A 45 -4.57 8.22 -19.30
CA ASP A 45 -4.46 9.59 -18.79
C ASP A 45 -3.43 9.63 -17.65
N SER A 46 -2.24 10.11 -17.98
CA SER A 46 -1.10 10.19 -17.06
C SER A 46 -1.32 11.20 -15.94
N GLU A 47 -2.01 12.32 -16.20
CA GLU A 47 -2.30 13.34 -15.20
C GLU A 47 -3.32 12.84 -14.17
N LYS A 48 -4.34 12.11 -14.61
CA LYS A 48 -5.25 11.43 -13.70
C LYS A 48 -4.53 10.38 -12.84
N ALA A 49 -3.65 9.58 -13.44
CA ALA A 49 -2.85 8.61 -12.69
C ALA A 49 -1.95 9.29 -11.63
N LYS A 50 -1.32 10.42 -11.98
CA LYS A 50 -0.53 11.23 -11.05
C LYS A 50 -1.36 11.71 -9.86
N LYS A 51 -2.57 12.21 -10.09
CA LYS A 51 -3.49 12.62 -9.01
C LYS A 51 -3.84 11.45 -8.09
N ILE A 52 -4.11 10.27 -8.65
CA ILE A 52 -4.39 9.04 -7.89
C ILE A 52 -3.18 8.65 -7.02
N LEU A 53 -1.97 8.65 -7.60
CA LEU A 53 -0.72 8.36 -6.90
C LEU A 53 -0.47 9.32 -5.74
N ILE A 54 -0.70 10.62 -5.92
CA ILE A 54 -0.60 11.62 -4.84
C ILE A 54 -1.60 11.30 -3.71
N GLY A 55 -2.82 10.87 -4.06
CA GLY A 55 -3.82 10.46 -3.08
C GLY A 55 -3.38 9.25 -2.26
N ILE A 56 -2.80 8.24 -2.92
CA ILE A 56 -2.25 7.04 -2.27
C ILE A 56 -1.11 7.43 -1.33
N ASP A 57 -0.15 8.22 -1.79
CA ASP A 57 1.00 8.66 -0.99
C ASP A 57 0.56 9.43 0.28
N LYS A 58 -0.45 10.31 0.15
CA LYS A 58 -1.04 11.00 1.30
C LYS A 58 -1.62 10.02 2.34
N ARG A 59 -2.31 8.95 1.91
CA ARG A 59 -2.90 7.96 2.82
C ARG A 59 -1.81 7.12 3.50
N ILE A 60 -0.80 6.68 2.76
CA ILE A 60 0.37 5.97 3.32
C ILE A 60 1.08 6.82 4.38
N LYS A 61 1.37 8.09 4.08
CA LYS A 61 2.02 9.01 5.04
C LYS A 61 1.21 9.18 6.32
N ARG A 62 -0.12 9.34 6.21
CA ARG A 62 -1.00 9.41 7.39
C ARG A 62 -0.94 8.14 8.24
N ARG A 63 -0.96 6.96 7.62
CA ARG A 63 -0.80 5.68 8.33
C ARG A 63 0.51 5.63 9.11
N GLU A 64 1.62 6.01 8.48
CA GLU A 64 2.94 6.01 9.11
C GLU A 64 3.03 6.95 10.32
N ILE A 65 2.43 8.15 10.22
CA ILE A 65 2.36 9.10 11.33
C ILE A 65 1.56 8.51 12.51
N LEU A 66 0.39 7.93 12.23
CA LEU A 66 -0.46 7.29 13.26
C LEU A 66 0.27 6.13 13.94
N LYS A 67 0.94 5.29 13.16
CA LYS A 67 1.71 4.15 13.68
C LYS A 67 2.84 4.62 14.61
N LYS A 68 3.57 5.67 14.22
CA LYS A 68 4.62 6.28 15.06
C LYS A 68 4.05 6.83 16.37
N LYS A 69 2.91 7.52 16.31
CA LYS A 69 2.25 8.06 17.51
C LYS A 69 1.82 6.96 18.49
N ILE A 70 1.26 5.86 17.98
CA ILE A 70 0.89 4.70 18.80
C ILE A 70 2.12 4.08 19.46
N LEU A 71 3.21 3.90 18.70
CA LEU A 71 4.46 3.33 19.22
C LEU A 71 5.09 4.23 20.30
N PHE A 72 5.11 5.54 20.07
CA PHE A 72 5.62 6.50 21.05
C PHE A 72 4.83 6.43 22.36
N ASN A 73 3.48 6.45 22.30
CA ASN A 73 2.65 6.36 23.49
C ASN A 73 2.85 5.05 24.26
N LYS A 74 3.06 3.92 23.55
CA LYS A 74 3.33 2.63 24.18
C LYS A 74 4.66 2.63 24.96
N ASN A 75 5.68 3.31 24.46
CA ASN A 75 7.01 3.31 25.06
C ASN A 75 7.17 4.27 26.25
N ASN A 76 6.28 5.25 26.40
CA ASN A 76 6.31 6.24 27.49
C ASN A 76 5.32 5.92 28.64
N ASN A 77 4.60 4.81 28.56
CA ASN A 77 3.68 4.33 29.61
C ASN A 77 4.33 3.22 30.49
N PHE A 78 5.67 3.22 30.60
CA PHE A 78 6.45 2.35 31.47
C PHE A 78 7.32 3.19 32.40
#